data_AF-A0A7J7DC95-F1
#
_entry.id   AF-A0A7J7DC95-F1
#
_cell.length_a   1.000
_cell.length_b   1.000
_cell.length_c   1.000
_cell.angle_alpha   90.00
_cell.angle_beta   90.00
_cell.angle_gamma   90.00
#
_symmetry.space_group_name_H-M   'P 1'
#
loop_
_entity.id
_entity.type
_entity.pdbx_description
1 polymer ?
#
loop_
_entity_poly.entity_id
_entity_poly.type
_entity_poly.pdbx_seq_one_letter_code
_entity_poly.pdbx_strand_id
1 'polypeptide(L)'
;MANYYCLQGGLLVFLLIVTWPHEGSADVSFNDNYYITWGYNHAQLLNQGAKLQLTLDQSSGAGFESKAMFGLFVDDVPIRVFKNMPDSGVSYPSQPMHVTGSLWNAEGWASGGIPTDWSQGPFKAYFQGFDVTGCPLEDANNRQACYASDLWWNGKNYWQLNPQQQALLDRSRKSYMTYDYCTDKSRYPQPPPECQYNH
;
A
#
# COMPACT_ATOMS: atom_id res chain seq x y z
N MET A 1 20.60 25.18 -38.03
CA MET A 1 19.28 25.75 -37.66
C MET A 1 18.77 24.90 -36.51
N ALA A 2 19.19 25.20 -35.28
CA ALA A 2 18.62 26.21 -34.36
C ALA A 2 17.43 25.58 -33.61
N ASN A 3 17.37 25.45 -32.27
CA ASN A 3 18.20 26.01 -31.20
C ASN A 3 18.17 25.08 -29.97
N TYR A 4 19.33 24.95 -29.32
CA TYR A 4 19.44 24.54 -27.92
C TYR A 4 19.23 25.79 -27.06
N TYR A 5 18.40 25.72 -26.02
CA TYR A 5 18.43 26.70 -24.94
C TYR A 5 18.92 26.03 -23.66
N CYS A 6 20.13 26.44 -23.29
CA CYS A 6 20.72 26.31 -21.97
C CYS A 6 20.08 27.36 -21.05
N LEU A 7 19.58 26.97 -19.88
CA LEU A 7 19.35 27.89 -18.78
C LEU A 7 20.02 27.31 -17.52
N GLN A 8 21.12 27.96 -17.14
CA GLN A 8 21.78 27.85 -15.85
C GLN A 8 20.89 28.43 -14.76
N GLY A 9 20.86 27.74 -13.62
CA GLY A 9 20.71 28.34 -12.29
C GLY A 9 19.28 28.62 -11.81
N GLY A 10 18.83 27.82 -10.85
CA GLY A 10 17.65 28.16 -10.03
C GLY A 10 16.85 26.93 -9.64
N LEU A 11 16.98 26.54 -8.37
CA LEU A 11 16.17 25.54 -7.69
C LEU A 11 14.68 25.90 -7.80
N LEU A 12 13.90 25.10 -8.54
CA LEU A 12 12.44 24.93 -8.39
C LEU A 12 12.04 23.76 -9.30
N VAL A 13 12.03 22.56 -8.72
CA VAL A 13 11.44 21.39 -9.35
C VAL A 13 9.92 21.58 -9.29
N PHE A 14 9.35 22.21 -10.32
CA PHE A 14 7.97 21.94 -10.68
C PHE A 14 7.95 20.55 -11.33
N LEU A 15 7.69 19.52 -10.51
CA LEU A 15 7.15 18.26 -10.99
C LEU A 15 5.79 18.58 -11.62
N LEU A 16 5.77 18.83 -12.93
CA LEU A 16 4.58 18.58 -13.73
C LEU A 16 4.39 17.07 -13.74
N ILE A 17 3.75 16.55 -12.68
CA ILE A 17 3.00 15.32 -12.82
C ILE A 17 1.94 15.69 -13.85
N VAL A 18 2.10 15.20 -15.08
CA VAL A 18 0.94 15.04 -15.96
C VAL A 18 0.10 13.97 -15.29
N THR A 19 -0.65 14.36 -14.26
CA THR A 19 -1.81 13.61 -13.84
C THR A 19 -2.70 13.72 -15.06
N TRP A 20 -2.76 12.65 -15.84
CA TRP A 20 -3.95 12.44 -16.66
C TRP A 20 -5.10 12.66 -15.69
N PRO A 21 -5.97 13.66 -15.91
CA PRO A 21 -7.17 13.72 -15.11
C PRO A 21 -7.84 12.38 -15.36
N HIS A 22 -7.88 11.52 -14.33
CA HIS A 22 -8.72 10.35 -14.37
C HIS A 22 -10.15 10.88 -14.20
N GLU A 23 -10.63 11.58 -15.22
CA GLU A 23 -12.01 11.96 -15.38
C GLU A 23 -12.81 10.66 -15.51
N GLY A 24 -13.60 10.34 -14.49
CA GLY A 24 -14.75 9.47 -14.67
C GLY A 24 -14.74 8.10 -14.00
N SER A 25 -14.11 7.94 -12.83
CA SER A 25 -14.70 7.02 -11.84
C SER A 25 -15.49 7.88 -10.88
N ALA A 26 -16.79 7.62 -10.70
CA ALA A 26 -17.49 8.18 -9.55
C ALA A 26 -16.69 7.76 -8.31
N ASP A 27 -16.30 8.72 -7.47
CA ASP A 27 -15.52 8.44 -6.28
C ASP A 27 -16.30 7.41 -5.44
N VAL A 28 -15.78 6.18 -5.34
CA VAL A 28 -16.47 5.08 -4.65
C VAL A 28 -16.65 5.48 -3.20
N SER A 29 -17.86 5.38 -2.67
CA SER A 29 -18.10 5.82 -1.30
C SER A 29 -17.41 4.85 -0.35
N PHE A 30 -16.77 5.37 0.69
CA PHE A 30 -16.22 4.57 1.78
C PHE A 30 -17.23 3.52 2.28
N ASN A 31 -18.49 3.95 2.42
CA ASN A 31 -19.56 3.11 2.94
C ASN A 31 -19.97 1.98 2.00
N ASP A 32 -19.48 1.93 0.76
CA ASP A 32 -19.76 0.82 -0.14
C ASP A 32 -18.95 -0.41 0.30
N ASN A 33 -17.65 -0.22 0.52
CA ASN A 33 -16.71 -1.33 0.74
C ASN A 33 -16.18 -1.45 2.18
N TYR A 34 -16.33 -0.43 3.02
CA TYR A 34 -15.67 -0.36 4.31
C TYR A 34 -16.62 0.01 5.45
N TYR A 35 -16.16 -0.22 6.67
CA TYR A 35 -16.80 0.24 7.90
C TYR A 35 -15.74 0.66 8.93
N ILE A 36 -16.10 1.57 9.83
CA ILE A 36 -15.23 2.00 10.94
C ILE A 36 -15.21 0.87 11.98
N THR A 37 -14.03 0.44 12.43
CA THR A 37 -13.87 -0.62 13.44
C THR A 37 -13.77 -0.06 14.86
N TRP A 38 -13.11 1.09 15.02
CA TRP A 38 -12.97 1.79 16.29
C TRP A 38 -12.73 3.29 16.08
N GLY A 39 -12.94 4.10 17.12
CA GLY A 39 -12.73 5.55 17.04
C GLY A 39 -13.78 6.28 16.19
N TYR A 40 -15.05 5.91 16.31
CA TYR A 40 -16.15 6.52 15.53
C TYR A 40 -16.22 8.04 15.66
N ASN A 41 -15.88 8.60 16.83
CA ASN A 41 -15.79 10.04 17.06
C ASN A 41 -14.53 10.70 16.46
N HIS A 42 -13.58 9.89 16.00
CA HIS A 42 -12.32 10.28 15.37
C HIS A 42 -12.32 10.00 13.85
N ALA A 43 -13.43 9.51 13.31
CA ALA A 43 -13.63 9.23 11.90
C ALA A 43 -14.72 10.16 11.33
N GLN A 44 -14.40 10.86 10.24
CA GLN A 44 -15.33 11.75 9.57
C GLN A 44 -15.38 11.48 8.08
N LEU A 45 -16.56 11.14 7.57
CA LEU A 45 -16.82 11.06 6.14
C LEU A 45 -17.10 12.46 5.58
N LEU A 46 -16.40 12.78 4.51
CA LEU A 46 -16.46 14.03 3.77
C LEU A 46 -16.92 13.73 2.34
N ASN A 47 -17.42 14.75 1.63
CA ASN A 47 -17.80 14.64 0.23
C ASN A 47 -18.74 13.44 -0.06
N GLN A 48 -19.79 13.28 0.73
CA GLN A 48 -20.75 12.17 0.60
C GLN A 48 -20.11 10.77 0.72
N GLY A 49 -18.98 10.66 1.42
CA GLY A 49 -18.26 9.41 1.66
C GLY A 49 -17.12 9.14 0.69
N ALA A 50 -16.89 10.00 -0.30
CA ALA A 50 -15.74 9.94 -1.21
C ALA A 50 -14.39 10.13 -0.50
N LYS A 51 -14.40 10.72 0.71
CA LYS A 51 -13.19 10.96 1.51
C LYS A 51 -13.43 10.63 2.97
N LEU A 52 -12.48 9.92 3.60
CA LEU A 52 -12.46 9.64 5.03
C LEU A 52 -11.33 10.43 5.68
N GLN A 53 -11.63 11.16 6.74
CA GLN A 53 -10.64 11.75 7.64
C GLN A 53 -10.59 10.92 8.92
N LEU A 54 -9.41 10.40 9.25
CA LEU A 54 -9.11 9.86 10.58
C LEU A 54 -8.36 10.91 11.39
N THR A 55 -8.65 10.97 12.68
CA THR A 55 -8.05 11.90 13.64
C THR A 55 -7.39 11.12 14.77
N LEU A 56 -6.24 11.60 15.25
CA LEU A 56 -5.53 11.05 16.40
C LEU A 56 -5.20 12.17 17.38
N ASP A 57 -5.61 11.98 18.63
CA ASP A 57 -5.26 12.80 19.77
C ASP A 57 -4.97 11.91 21.01
N GLN A 58 -4.73 12.53 22.17
CA GLN A 58 -4.38 11.80 23.39
C GLN A 58 -5.49 10.84 23.87
N SER A 59 -6.74 11.05 23.44
CA SER A 59 -7.87 10.21 23.84
C SER A 59 -8.00 8.95 22.97
N SER A 60 -7.76 9.08 21.67
CA SER A 60 -7.89 7.96 20.73
C SER A 60 -7.35 8.28 19.35
N GLY A 61 -7.19 7.22 18.56
CA GLY A 61 -7.14 7.29 17.11
C GLY A 61 -8.43 6.73 16.48
N ALA A 62 -8.30 6.16 15.29
CA ALA A 62 -9.39 5.45 14.64
C ALA A 62 -8.86 4.41 13.63
N GLY A 63 -9.75 3.51 13.23
CA GLY A 63 -9.47 2.53 12.20
C GLY A 63 -10.70 2.08 11.45
N PHE A 64 -10.49 1.51 10.28
CA PHE A 64 -11.51 0.96 9.41
C PHE A 64 -11.04 -0.37 8.80
N GLU A 65 -12.00 -1.12 8.32
CA GLU A 65 -11.79 -2.43 7.71
C GLU A 65 -12.76 -2.63 6.54
N SER A 66 -12.34 -3.41 5.53
CA SER A 66 -13.20 -3.83 4.43
C SER A 66 -14.29 -4.77 4.91
N LYS A 67 -15.49 -4.66 4.35
CA LYS A 67 -16.60 -5.57 4.65
C LYS A 67 -16.34 -7.00 4.16
N ALA A 68 -15.63 -7.14 3.05
CA ALA A 68 -15.25 -8.42 2.47
C ALA A 68 -13.78 -8.77 2.74
N MET A 69 -13.47 -10.05 2.66
CA MET A 69 -12.11 -10.59 2.64
C MET A 69 -11.66 -10.81 1.19
N PHE A 70 -10.38 -10.57 0.93
CA PHE A 70 -9.76 -10.66 -0.39
C PHE A 70 -8.47 -11.49 -0.36
N GLY A 71 -8.03 -11.95 -1.53
CA GLY A 71 -6.64 -12.37 -1.77
C GLY A 71 -5.74 -11.16 -2.08
N LEU A 72 -4.48 -11.19 -1.62
CA LEU A 72 -3.54 -10.05 -1.72
C LEU A 72 -3.02 -9.82 -3.14
N PHE A 73 -3.19 -8.61 -3.67
CA PHE A 73 -2.48 -8.11 -4.86
C PHE A 73 -2.24 -6.60 -4.68
N VAL A 74 -1.07 -6.10 -5.11
CA VAL A 74 -0.63 -4.71 -4.83
C VAL A 74 -0.11 -4.05 -6.12
N ASP A 75 -0.75 -2.94 -6.48
CA ASP A 75 -0.41 -1.76 -7.30
C ASP A 75 0.53 -1.81 -8.53
N ASP A 76 0.42 -0.76 -9.35
CA ASP A 76 1.09 -0.61 -10.65
C ASP A 76 2.61 -0.36 -10.58
N VAL A 77 3.10 0.25 -9.49
CA VAL A 77 4.53 0.49 -9.27
C VAL A 77 5.03 -0.45 -8.17
N PRO A 78 5.76 -1.53 -8.52
CA PRO A 78 6.26 -2.46 -7.52
C PRO A 78 7.35 -1.78 -6.68
N ILE A 79 7.11 -1.70 -5.37
CA ILE A 79 8.12 -1.29 -4.37
C ILE A 79 8.72 -2.48 -3.62
N ARG A 80 8.04 -3.63 -3.65
CA ARG A 80 8.49 -4.91 -3.09
C ARG A 80 7.76 -6.07 -3.77
N VAL A 81 8.49 -7.16 -4.03
CA VAL A 81 7.92 -8.44 -4.46
C VAL A 81 8.21 -9.48 -3.37
N PHE A 82 7.20 -10.26 -3.01
CA PHE A 82 7.35 -11.44 -2.17
C PHE A 82 6.79 -12.63 -2.95
N LYS A 83 7.66 -13.51 -3.44
CA LYS A 83 7.27 -14.64 -4.28
C LYS A 83 6.78 -15.81 -3.43
N ASN A 84 5.72 -16.48 -3.88
CA ASN A 84 5.32 -17.75 -3.32
C ASN A 84 6.31 -18.84 -3.74
N MET A 85 6.99 -19.44 -2.77
CA MET A 85 8.01 -20.47 -2.99
C MET A 85 7.71 -21.69 -2.14
N PRO A 86 6.79 -22.56 -2.59
CA PRO A 86 6.32 -23.69 -1.79
C PRO A 86 7.47 -24.65 -1.39
N ASP A 87 8.47 -24.80 -2.26
CA ASP A 87 9.61 -25.70 -2.03
C ASP A 87 10.71 -25.09 -1.14
N SER A 88 10.64 -23.79 -0.83
CA SER A 88 11.67 -23.12 0.00
C SER A 88 11.39 -23.21 1.51
N GLY A 89 10.25 -23.78 1.90
CA GLY A 89 9.78 -23.81 3.30
C GLY A 89 9.36 -22.45 3.86
N VAL A 90 9.29 -21.41 3.02
CA VAL A 90 8.86 -20.06 3.41
C VAL A 90 7.35 -19.96 3.28
N SER A 91 6.68 -19.57 4.35
CA SER A 91 5.22 -19.38 4.35
C SER A 91 4.81 -18.22 3.45
N TYR A 92 3.70 -18.40 2.73
CA TYR A 92 3.11 -17.38 1.86
C TYR A 92 1.69 -17.02 2.32
N PRO A 93 1.28 -15.74 2.29
CA PRO A 93 -0.09 -15.33 2.60
C PRO A 93 -1.10 -16.02 1.67
N SER A 94 -1.82 -17.01 2.21
CA SER A 94 -2.77 -17.84 1.47
C SER A 94 -4.17 -17.86 2.10
N GLN A 95 -4.30 -17.22 3.26
CA GLN A 95 -5.56 -17.04 3.96
C GLN A 95 -6.27 -15.79 3.44
N PRO A 96 -7.61 -15.76 3.44
CA PRO A 96 -8.39 -14.56 3.17
C PRO A 96 -8.00 -13.42 4.12
N MET A 97 -7.96 -12.18 3.63
CA MET A 97 -7.57 -11.01 4.41
C MET A 97 -8.51 -9.83 4.23
N HIS A 98 -8.68 -9.04 5.27
CA HIS A 98 -9.32 -7.74 5.17
C HIS A 98 -8.31 -6.65 4.79
N VAL A 99 -8.78 -5.66 4.02
CA VAL A 99 -8.06 -4.40 3.86
C VAL A 99 -8.36 -3.53 5.08
N THR A 100 -7.33 -3.11 5.80
CA THR A 100 -7.45 -2.28 6.99
C THR A 100 -6.66 -1.00 6.84
N GLY A 101 -7.17 0.09 7.43
CA GLY A 101 -6.45 1.35 7.56
C GLY A 101 -6.69 1.93 8.94
N SER A 102 -5.66 2.53 9.54
CA SER A 102 -5.76 3.11 10.87
C SER A 102 -4.78 4.26 11.08
N LEU A 103 -5.10 5.11 12.05
CA LEU A 103 -4.22 6.12 12.59
C LEU A 103 -4.14 5.92 14.10
N TRP A 104 -2.95 5.59 14.61
CA TRP A 104 -2.72 5.24 16.01
C TRP A 104 -1.33 5.66 16.48
N ASN A 105 -1.14 5.77 17.80
CA ASN A 105 0.13 6.15 18.40
C ASN A 105 1.07 4.95 18.55
N ALA A 106 2.21 4.98 17.87
CA ALA A 106 3.18 3.89 17.80
C ALA A 106 4.47 4.20 18.59
N GLU A 107 4.32 4.75 19.80
CA GLU A 107 5.45 5.05 20.69
C GLU A 107 6.31 3.82 20.98
N GLY A 108 7.60 4.06 21.17
CA GLY A 108 8.61 3.02 21.42
C GLY A 108 9.26 2.44 20.16
N TRP A 109 8.72 2.65 18.96
CA TRP A 109 9.35 2.17 17.73
C TRP A 109 9.18 3.08 16.50
N ALA A 110 8.05 3.78 16.36
CA ALA A 110 7.91 4.77 15.29
C ALA A 110 8.88 5.95 15.51
N SER A 111 9.32 6.59 14.42
CA SER A 111 10.26 7.73 14.47
C SER A 111 11.52 7.45 15.29
N GLY A 112 12.02 6.21 15.29
CA GLY A 112 13.18 5.81 16.09
C GLY A 112 12.94 5.81 17.60
N GLY A 113 11.68 5.73 18.02
CA GLY A 113 11.28 5.72 19.43
C GLY A 113 11.07 7.11 20.04
N ILE A 114 11.13 8.19 19.24
CA ILE A 114 10.82 9.54 19.71
C ILE A 114 9.33 9.62 20.10
N PRO A 115 8.99 10.00 21.35
CA PRO A 115 7.60 10.11 21.80
C PRO A 115 6.80 11.14 21.01
N THR A 116 5.48 10.96 20.95
CA THR A 116 4.58 11.86 20.23
C THR A 116 4.44 13.20 20.97
N ASP A 117 4.68 14.31 20.28
CA ASP A 117 4.36 15.64 20.80
C ASP A 117 2.87 15.94 20.58
N TRP A 118 2.07 15.59 21.57
CA TRP A 118 0.63 15.79 21.54
C TRP A 118 0.18 17.26 21.48
N SER A 119 1.07 18.23 21.72
CA SER A 119 0.74 19.65 21.56
C SER A 119 0.55 20.06 20.08
N GLN A 120 1.06 19.24 19.15
CA GLN A 120 0.89 19.43 17.70
C GLN A 120 -0.40 18.77 17.17
N GLY A 121 -1.17 18.13 18.04
CA GLY A 121 -2.43 17.49 17.68
C GLY A 121 -3.59 18.48 17.45
N PRO A 122 -4.73 18.00 16.93
CA PRO A 122 -4.96 16.62 16.52
C PRO A 122 -4.30 16.29 15.17
N PHE A 123 -3.70 15.10 15.06
CA PHE A 123 -3.11 14.61 13.82
C PHE A 123 -4.20 14.08 12.90
N LYS A 124 -4.11 14.35 11.60
CA LYS A 124 -5.15 13.97 10.64
C LYS A 124 -4.56 13.21 9.46
N ALA A 125 -5.19 12.09 9.12
CA ALA A 125 -4.93 11.33 7.91
C ALA A 125 -6.18 11.33 7.03
N TYR A 126 -5.99 11.46 5.72
CA TYR A 126 -7.09 11.49 4.76
C TYR A 126 -6.94 10.33 3.78
N PHE A 127 -8.03 9.60 3.58
CA PHE A 127 -8.14 8.45 2.67
C PHE A 127 -9.21 8.75 1.61
N GLN A 128 -8.98 8.27 0.40
CA GLN A 128 -9.86 8.37 -0.78
C GLN A 128 -9.50 7.23 -1.74
N GLY A 129 -10.31 7.01 -2.78
CA GLY A 129 -10.12 5.85 -3.67
C GLY A 129 -10.46 4.54 -2.95
N PHE A 130 -11.73 4.41 -2.55
CA PHE A 130 -12.24 3.26 -1.80
C PHE A 130 -12.70 2.10 -2.70
N ASP A 131 -12.27 2.10 -3.97
CA ASP A 131 -12.49 0.96 -4.84
C ASP A 131 -11.64 -0.23 -4.40
N VAL A 132 -12.19 -1.43 -4.55
CA VAL A 132 -11.46 -2.67 -4.28
C VAL A 132 -11.61 -3.57 -5.48
N THR A 133 -10.48 -3.82 -6.13
CA THR A 133 -10.37 -4.85 -7.18
C THR A 133 -9.77 -6.10 -6.56
N GLY A 134 -10.58 -7.13 -6.39
CA GLY A 134 -10.14 -8.40 -5.82
C GLY A 134 -11.18 -9.51 -5.97
N CYS A 135 -10.88 -10.68 -5.42
CA CYS A 135 -11.83 -11.78 -5.33
C CYS A 135 -12.45 -11.81 -3.92
N PRO A 136 -13.68 -11.29 -3.73
CA PRO A 136 -14.35 -11.33 -2.44
C PRO A 136 -14.75 -12.76 -2.10
N LEU A 137 -14.55 -13.14 -0.83
CA LEU A 137 -14.93 -14.46 -0.32
C LEU A 137 -16.11 -14.37 0.65
N GLU A 138 -17.20 -15.05 0.33
CA GLU A 138 -18.35 -15.25 1.25
C GLU A 138 -18.10 -16.41 2.23
N ASP A 139 -17.35 -17.43 1.80
CA ASP A 139 -16.89 -18.56 2.61
C ASP A 139 -15.36 -18.69 2.47
N ALA A 140 -14.64 -18.53 3.57
CA ALA A 140 -13.18 -18.65 3.63
C ALA A 140 -12.66 -20.02 3.16
N ASN A 141 -13.51 -21.05 3.18
CA ASN A 141 -13.15 -22.40 2.75
C ASN A 141 -13.34 -22.62 1.25
N ASN A 142 -14.14 -21.80 0.56
CA ASN A 142 -14.39 -21.94 -0.87
C ASN A 142 -13.70 -20.85 -1.68
N ARG A 143 -12.46 -21.14 -2.09
CA ARG A 143 -11.58 -20.21 -2.82
C ARG A 143 -11.54 -20.46 -4.32
N GLN A 144 -12.30 -21.43 -4.84
CA GLN A 144 -12.16 -21.91 -6.21
C GLN A 144 -12.39 -20.81 -7.26
N ALA A 145 -13.34 -19.91 -7.00
CA ALA A 145 -13.64 -18.77 -7.87
C ALA A 145 -12.45 -17.81 -8.00
N CYS A 146 -11.62 -17.67 -6.97
CA CYS A 146 -10.44 -16.79 -6.99
C CYS A 146 -9.28 -17.33 -7.85
N TYR A 147 -9.34 -18.60 -8.23
CA TYR A 147 -8.38 -19.22 -9.16
C TYR A 147 -8.89 -19.25 -10.60
N ALA A 148 -10.05 -18.64 -10.87
CA ALA A 148 -10.61 -18.59 -12.22
C ALA A 148 -9.69 -17.80 -13.16
N SER A 149 -9.51 -18.31 -14.38
CA SER A 149 -8.56 -17.78 -15.36
C SER A 149 -9.01 -16.49 -16.04
N ASP A 150 -10.29 -16.14 -15.89
CA ASP A 150 -10.91 -14.90 -16.37
C ASP A 150 -10.57 -13.69 -15.49
N LEU A 151 -10.13 -13.92 -14.25
CA LEU A 151 -9.54 -12.89 -13.41
C LEU A 151 -8.19 -12.47 -14.00
N TRP A 152 -8.06 -11.21 -14.40
CA TRP A 152 -6.91 -10.72 -15.17
C TRP A 152 -5.57 -10.98 -14.47
N TRP A 153 -5.53 -10.85 -13.14
CA TRP A 153 -4.33 -11.07 -12.31
C TRP A 153 -3.87 -12.54 -12.26
N ASN A 154 -4.74 -13.50 -12.59
CA ASN A 154 -4.35 -14.90 -12.72
C ASN A 154 -3.67 -15.21 -14.07
N GLY A 155 -3.70 -14.26 -15.01
CA GLY A 155 -3.02 -14.37 -16.30
C GLY A 155 -1.50 -14.45 -16.15
N LYS A 156 -0.85 -15.26 -17.00
CA LYS A 156 0.61 -15.48 -16.96
C LYS A 156 1.45 -14.19 -17.04
N ASN A 157 0.92 -13.14 -17.64
CA ASN A 157 1.57 -11.84 -17.76
C ASN A 157 1.76 -11.14 -16.40
N TYR A 158 1.03 -11.57 -15.36
CA TYR A 158 1.05 -10.99 -14.02
C TYR A 158 1.78 -11.88 -13.00
N TRP A 159 2.30 -13.04 -13.42
CA TRP A 159 3.04 -13.95 -12.54
C TRP A 159 4.46 -13.44 -12.21
N GLN A 160 4.97 -12.53 -13.03
CA GLN A 160 6.27 -11.91 -12.85
C GLN A 160 6.23 -10.47 -13.34
N LEU A 161 7.10 -9.62 -12.79
CA LEU A 161 7.28 -8.27 -13.29
C LEU A 161 7.80 -8.31 -14.72
N ASN A 162 7.28 -7.42 -15.55
CA ASN A 162 7.90 -7.16 -16.85
C ASN A 162 9.22 -6.36 -16.68
N PRO A 163 10.08 -6.28 -17.72
CA PRO A 163 11.38 -5.59 -17.60
C PRO A 163 11.28 -4.11 -17.18
N GLN A 164 10.21 -3.41 -17.54
CA GLN A 164 10.02 -2.01 -17.16
C GLN A 164 9.65 -1.89 -15.67
N GLN A 165 8.75 -2.74 -15.21
CA GLN A 165 8.38 -2.86 -13.79
C GLN A 165 9.58 -3.24 -12.92
N GLN A 166 10.41 -4.18 -13.38
CA GLN A 166 11.64 -4.55 -12.69
C GLN A 166 12.61 -3.36 -12.58
N ALA A 167 12.82 -2.62 -13.66
CA ALA A 167 13.67 -1.43 -13.64
C ALA A 167 13.14 -0.33 -12.70
N LEU A 168 11.81 -0.20 -12.58
CA LEU A 168 11.18 0.71 -11.62
C LEU A 168 11.40 0.24 -10.17
N LEU A 169 11.24 -1.05 -9.89
CA LEU A 169 11.53 -1.64 -8.58
C LEU A 169 12.99 -1.40 -8.17
N ASP A 170 13.93 -1.68 -9.07
CA ASP A 170 15.36 -1.51 -8.83
C ASP A 170 15.72 -0.06 -8.56
N ARG A 171 15.13 0.87 -9.32
CA ARG A 171 15.31 2.32 -9.11
C ARG A 171 14.73 2.74 -7.76
N SER A 172 13.52 2.31 -7.43
CA SER A 172 12.86 2.66 -6.17
C SER A 172 13.67 2.17 -4.97
N ARG A 173 14.15 0.91 -5.03
CA ARG A 173 15.03 0.35 -4.00
C ARG A 173 16.33 1.15 -3.86
N LYS A 174 16.99 1.46 -4.98
CA LYS A 174 18.25 2.21 -4.96
C LYS A 174 18.11 3.64 -4.42
N SER A 175 16.98 4.29 -4.70
CA SER A 175 16.79 5.72 -4.39
C SER A 175 16.11 5.98 -3.06
N TYR A 176 15.23 5.09 -2.58
CA TYR A 176 14.33 5.40 -1.46
C TYR A 176 14.34 4.37 -0.33
N MET A 177 14.98 3.21 -0.50
CA MET A 177 15.00 2.17 0.55
C MET A 177 15.95 2.55 1.68
N THR A 178 15.39 2.76 2.87
CA THR A 178 16.15 3.10 4.09
C THR A 178 16.42 1.89 4.98
N TYR A 179 15.66 0.81 4.82
CA TYR A 179 15.80 -0.44 5.57
C TYR A 179 15.43 -1.64 4.70
N ASP A 180 16.23 -2.70 4.78
CA ASP A 180 15.94 -4.01 4.17
C ASP A 180 16.46 -5.14 5.06
N TYR A 181 15.53 -5.95 5.57
CA TYR A 181 15.83 -7.09 6.44
C TYR A 181 16.71 -8.15 5.77
N CYS A 182 16.67 -8.28 4.44
CA CYS A 182 17.54 -9.22 3.71
C CYS A 182 19.03 -8.84 3.81
N THR A 183 19.32 -7.55 4.04
CA THR A 183 20.68 -7.00 4.18
C THR A 183 21.10 -6.75 5.63
N ASP A 184 20.15 -6.80 6.57
CA ASP A 184 20.38 -6.60 8.00
C ASP A 184 21.06 -7.82 8.63
N LYS A 185 22.39 -7.86 8.55
CA LYS A 185 23.22 -8.94 9.11
C LYS A 185 23.23 -8.99 10.64
N SER A 186 22.88 -7.90 11.31
CA SER A 186 22.79 -7.89 12.77
C SER A 186 21.57 -8.67 13.24
N ARG A 187 20.44 -8.50 12.55
CA ARG A 187 19.20 -9.20 12.87
C ARG A 187 19.15 -10.60 12.27
N TYR A 188 19.66 -10.75 11.05
CA TYR A 188 19.69 -11.99 10.30
C TYR A 188 21.12 -12.31 9.84
N PRO A 189 21.95 -12.95 10.69
CA PRO A 189 23.30 -13.36 10.31
C PRO A 189 23.31 -14.21 9.03
N GLN A 190 22.31 -15.09 8.90
CA GLN A 190 21.95 -15.76 7.67
C GLN A 190 20.63 -15.17 7.15
N PRO A 191 20.60 -14.60 5.93
CA PRO A 191 19.37 -14.06 5.37
C PRO A 191 18.28 -15.12 5.24
N PRO A 192 17.01 -14.73 5.39
CA PRO A 192 15.89 -15.62 5.09
C PRO A 192 15.93 -16.17 3.65
N PRO A 193 15.51 -17.43 3.41
CA PRO A 193 15.68 -18.11 2.13
C PRO A 193 15.03 -17.41 0.94
N GLU A 194 13.97 -16.64 1.17
CA GLU A 194 13.25 -15.93 0.12
C GLU A 194 14.02 -14.74 -0.47
N CYS A 195 14.99 -14.20 0.28
CA CYS A 195 15.69 -12.98 -0.10
C CYS A 195 16.38 -13.10 -1.46
N GLN A 196 16.93 -14.26 -1.80
CA GLN A 196 17.61 -14.50 -3.09
C GLN A 196 16.67 -14.48 -4.31
N TYR A 197 15.36 -14.61 -4.10
CA TYR A 197 14.36 -14.72 -5.17
C TYR A 197 13.48 -13.48 -5.31
N ASN A 198 13.43 -12.63 -4.28
CA ASN A 198 12.57 -11.45 -4.20
C ASN A 198 13.19 -10.20 -4.84
N HIS A 199 14.26 -10.35 -5.63
CA HIS A 199 14.86 -9.27 -6.40
C HIS A 199 14.12 -9.02 -7.70
#